data_AF-A0A3D0C7M1-F1
#
_entry.id   AF-A0A3D0C7M1-F1
#
_cell.length_a   1.000
_cell.length_b   1.000
_cell.length_c   1.000
_cell.angle_alpha   90.00
_cell.angle_beta   90.00
_cell.angle_gamma   90.00
#
_symmetry.space_group_name_H-M   'P 1'
#
loop_
_entity.id
_entity.type
_entity.pdbx_description
1 polymer ?
#
loop_
_entity_poly.entity_id
_entity_poly.type
_entity_poly.pdbx_seq_one_letter_code
_entity_poly.pdbx_strand_id
1 'polypeptide(L)'
;IQKLEYLPEAHTDFVMAVLAEEFGFIGISVVLLLSMTLVYKALILGRYALAKEKYFEGFLAYSIGIWMCFQAAVNIGASAGIVPTKGLTMPLISYGGSSMIVMTLA
;
A
#
# COMPACT_ATOMS: atom_id res chain seq x y z
N ILE A 1 14.08 2.08 -22.48
CA ILE A 1 14.39 3.53 -22.72
C ILE A 1 13.15 4.33 -22.36
N GLN A 2 12.74 4.28 -21.10
CA GLN A 2 11.54 4.97 -20.59
C GLN A 2 11.93 5.97 -19.49
N LYS A 3 13.21 6.39 -19.52
CA LYS A 3 13.90 7.09 -18.44
C LYS A 3 13.87 8.61 -18.56
N LEU A 4 13.30 9.22 -19.61
CA LEU A 4 13.59 10.65 -19.82
C LEU A 4 12.46 11.64 -20.09
N GLU A 5 11.21 11.31 -20.49
CA GLU A 5 10.38 12.45 -20.96
C GLU A 5 8.84 12.37 -20.92
N TYR A 6 8.21 11.44 -20.18
CA TYR A 6 6.74 11.36 -20.23
C TYR A 6 5.96 11.21 -18.92
N LEU A 7 6.59 11.13 -17.75
CA LEU A 7 5.83 11.03 -16.49
C LEU A 7 6.28 12.09 -15.49
N PRO A 8 5.48 13.14 -15.25
CA PRO A 8 5.83 14.23 -14.35
C PRO A 8 6.08 13.81 -12.89
N GLU A 9 5.70 12.60 -12.49
CA GLU A 9 5.63 12.16 -11.09
C GLU A 9 5.97 10.65 -10.93
N ALA A 10 7.09 10.17 -11.50
CA ALA A 10 7.43 8.73 -11.49
C ALA A 10 7.77 8.16 -10.09
N HIS A 11 8.07 9.02 -9.11
CA HIS A 11 8.59 8.59 -7.80
C HIS A 11 7.51 8.28 -6.75
N THR A 12 6.29 8.79 -6.93
CA THR A 12 5.18 8.66 -5.96
C THR A 12 4.12 7.67 -6.42
N ASP A 13 3.69 7.76 -7.69
CA ASP A 13 2.58 6.96 -8.23
C ASP A 13 3.00 5.70 -8.98
N PHE A 14 4.28 5.59 -9.38
CA PHE A 14 4.76 4.54 -10.28
C PHE A 14 5.83 3.63 -9.67
N VAL A 15 6.02 3.63 -8.35
CA VAL A 15 7.00 2.73 -7.71
C VAL A 15 6.72 1.28 -8.08
N MET A 16 5.45 0.85 -8.12
CA MET A 16 5.10 -0.51 -8.57
C MET A 16 5.41 -0.76 -10.05
N ALA A 17 5.28 0.24 -10.92
CA ALA A 17 5.62 0.11 -12.34
C ALA A 17 7.14 0.03 -12.56
N VAL A 18 7.93 0.82 -11.82
CA VAL A 18 9.40 0.74 -11.84
C VAL A 18 9.88 -0.59 -11.27
N LEU A 19 9.28 -1.05 -10.18
CA LEU A 19 9.62 -2.33 -9.53
C LEU A 19 9.21 -3.51 -10.43
N ALA A 20 8.11 -3.41 -11.16
CA ALA A 20 7.70 -4.36 -12.19
C ALA A 20 8.65 -4.39 -13.40
N GLU A 21 9.17 -3.24 -13.83
CA GLU A 21 10.13 -3.15 -14.94
C GLU A 21 11.50 -3.74 -14.57
N GLU A 22 11.98 -3.48 -13.35
CA GLU A 22 13.31 -3.88 -12.88
C GLU A 22 13.36 -5.32 -12.32
N PHE A 23 12.35 -5.74 -11.54
CA PHE A 23 12.32 -7.05 -10.86
C PHE A 23 11.28 -8.01 -11.43
N GLY A 24 10.48 -7.57 -12.40
CA GLY A 24 9.44 -8.40 -13.01
C GLY A 24 8.35 -8.84 -12.03
N PHE A 25 7.69 -9.94 -12.39
CA PHE A 25 6.59 -10.54 -11.60
C PHE A 25 7.00 -10.92 -10.16
N ILE A 26 8.26 -11.30 -9.96
CA ILE A 26 8.78 -11.72 -8.64
C ILE A 26 8.79 -10.53 -7.68
N GLY A 27 9.27 -9.36 -8.12
CA GLY A 27 9.29 -8.15 -7.30
C GLY A 27 7.89 -7.73 -6.85
N ILE A 28 6.93 -7.70 -7.77
CA ILE A 28 5.52 -7.39 -7.48
C ILE A 28 4.94 -8.38 -6.46
N SER A 29 5.20 -9.68 -6.67
CA SER A 29 4.68 -10.73 -5.79
C SER A 29 5.21 -10.60 -4.36
N VAL A 30 6.49 -10.29 -4.18
CA VAL A 30 7.09 -10.08 -2.85
C VAL A 30 6.46 -8.89 -2.14
N VAL A 31 6.33 -7.75 -2.84
CA VAL A 31 5.72 -6.54 -2.26
C VAL A 31 4.27 -6.80 -1.85
N LEU A 32 3.50 -7.47 -2.72
CA LEU A 32 2.10 -7.79 -2.47
C LEU A 32 1.95 -8.73 -1.27
N LEU A 33 2.81 -9.75 -1.15
CA LEU A 33 2.82 -10.65 0.01
C LEU A 33 3.16 -9.92 1.31
N LEU A 34 4.13 -8.99 1.29
CA LEU A 34 4.47 -8.17 2.46
C LEU A 34 3.30 -7.28 2.87
N SER A 35 2.67 -6.58 1.93
CA SER A 35 1.49 -5.74 2.21
C SER A 35 0.31 -6.57 2.75
N MET A 36 0.05 -7.76 2.17
CA MET A 36 -1.00 -8.65 2.66
C MET A 36 -0.72 -9.15 4.09
N THR A 37 0.56 -9.42 4.41
CA THR A 37 0.97 -9.81 5.76
C THR A 37 0.70 -8.71 6.78
N LEU A 38 0.97 -7.44 6.42
CA LEU A 38 0.68 -6.29 7.27
C LEU A 38 -0.83 -6.12 7.52
N VAL A 39 -1.64 -6.20 6.46
CA VAL A 39 -3.10 -6.14 6.58
C VAL A 39 -3.61 -7.25 7.48
N TYR A 40 -3.14 -8.49 7.27
CA TYR A 40 -3.55 -9.64 8.08
C TYR A 40 -3.20 -9.45 9.57
N LYS A 41 -2.02 -8.92 9.88
CA LYS A 41 -1.60 -8.60 11.25
C LYS A 41 -2.53 -7.55 11.88
N ALA A 42 -2.87 -6.48 11.15
CA ALA A 42 -3.78 -5.45 11.64
C ALA A 42 -5.19 -6.01 11.95
N LEU A 43 -5.71 -6.90 11.09
CA LEU A 43 -6.99 -7.57 11.33
C LEU A 43 -6.95 -8.49 12.56
N ILE A 44 -5.88 -9.26 12.73
CA ILE A 44 -5.71 -10.09 13.93
C ILE A 44 -5.69 -9.23 15.19
N LEU A 45 -4.95 -8.12 15.16
CA LEU A 45 -4.83 -7.21 16.31
C LEU A 45 -6.19 -6.58 16.66
N GLY A 46 -6.95 -6.15 15.65
CA GLY A 46 -8.31 -5.65 15.81
C GLY A 46 -9.24 -6.68 16.45
N ARG A 47 -9.15 -7.95 16.01
CA ARG A 47 -9.89 -9.07 16.61
C ARG A 47 -9.52 -9.30 18.07
N TYR A 48 -8.24 -9.27 18.42
CA TYR A 48 -7.78 -9.43 19.81
C TYR A 48 -8.25 -8.28 20.70
N ALA A 49 -8.25 -7.05 20.22
CA ALA A 49 -8.74 -5.89 20.96
C ALA A 49 -10.25 -5.98 21.21
N LEU A 50 -11.04 -6.37 20.20
CA LEU A 50 -12.48 -6.61 20.36
C LEU A 50 -12.79 -7.73 21.37
N ALA A 51 -12.01 -8.81 21.36
CA ALA A 51 -12.15 -9.90 22.33
C ALA A 51 -11.88 -9.47 23.78
N LYS A 52 -11.15 -8.36 23.98
CA LYS A 52 -10.90 -7.73 25.28
C LYS A 52 -11.86 -6.59 25.59
N GLU A 53 -12.97 -6.49 24.86
CA GLU A 53 -13.97 -5.41 24.96
C GLU A 53 -13.40 -4.01 24.71
N LYS A 54 -12.24 -3.93 24.04
CA LYS A 54 -11.61 -2.68 23.66
C LYS A 54 -12.06 -2.26 22.27
N TYR A 55 -13.32 -1.85 22.19
CA TYR A 55 -14.01 -1.58 20.92
C TYR A 55 -13.30 -0.51 20.07
N PHE A 56 -12.89 0.61 20.67
CA PHE A 56 -12.20 1.68 19.93
C PHE A 56 -10.89 1.20 19.29
N GLU A 57 -10.02 0.57 20.08
CA GLU A 57 -8.74 0.03 19.60
C GLU A 57 -8.95 -1.01 18.49
N GLY A 58 -9.97 -1.87 18.65
CA GLY A 58 -10.33 -2.89 17.67
C GLY A 58 -10.80 -2.33 16.34
N PHE A 59 -11.72 -1.38 16.37
CA PHE A 59 -12.22 -0.72 15.16
C PHE A 59 -11.15 0.16 14.51
N LEU A 60 -10.29 0.82 15.28
CA LEU A 60 -9.16 1.59 14.75
C LEU A 60 -8.18 0.68 13.99
N ALA A 61 -7.78 -0.44 14.58
CA ALA A 61 -6.90 -1.42 13.93
C ALA A 61 -7.50 -1.99 12.64
N TYR A 62 -8.81 -2.29 12.64
CA TYR A 62 -9.50 -2.69 11.42
C TYR A 62 -9.53 -1.60 10.36
N SER A 63 -9.79 -0.35 10.75
CA SER A 63 -9.83 0.78 9.83
C SER A 63 -8.48 1.00 9.15
N ILE A 64 -7.37 0.90 9.90
CA ILE A 64 -6.00 0.99 9.37
C ILE A 64 -5.72 -0.18 8.40
N GLY A 65 -6.07 -1.41 8.78
CA GLY A 65 -5.88 -2.58 7.93
C GLY A 65 -6.65 -2.49 6.61
N ILE A 66 -7.91 -2.05 6.65
CA ILE A 66 -8.75 -1.84 5.46
C ILE A 66 -8.18 -0.72 4.59
N TRP A 67 -7.74 0.38 5.20
CA TRP A 67 -7.15 1.51 4.47
C TRP A 67 -5.87 1.09 3.72
N MET A 68 -4.95 0.38 4.37
CA MET A 68 -3.74 -0.14 3.72
C MET A 68 -4.06 -1.12 2.58
N CYS A 69 -5.05 -2.00 2.78
CA CYS A 69 -5.51 -2.93 1.75
C CYS A 69 -6.05 -2.19 0.52
N PHE A 70 -6.87 -1.16 0.75
CA PHE A 70 -7.43 -0.35 -0.31
C PHE A 70 -6.35 0.40 -1.11
N GLN A 71 -5.36 1.00 -0.44
CA GLN A 71 -4.25 1.67 -1.11
C GLN A 71 -3.43 0.68 -1.97
N ALA A 72 -3.15 -0.51 -1.45
CA ALA A 72 -2.43 -1.54 -2.19
C ALA A 72 -3.23 -2.02 -3.42
N ALA A 73 -4.52 -2.29 -3.26
CA ALA A 73 -5.40 -2.71 -4.35
C ALA A 73 -5.49 -1.67 -5.47
N VAL A 74 -5.61 -0.38 -5.12
CA VAL A 74 -5.62 0.71 -6.11
C VAL A 74 -4.28 0.83 -6.83
N ASN A 75 -3.16 0.70 -6.12
CA ASN A 75 -1.82 0.78 -6.73
C ASN A 75 -1.59 -0.35 -7.76
N ILE A 76 -2.02 -1.58 -7.41
CA ILE A 76 -1.93 -2.74 -8.29
C ILE A 76 -2.88 -2.57 -9.49
N GLY A 77 -4.12 -2.15 -9.24
CA GLY A 77 -5.11 -1.92 -10.30
C GLY A 77 -4.68 -0.82 -11.29
N ALA A 78 -4.03 0.23 -10.80
CA ALA A 78 -3.44 1.28 -11.61
C ALA A 78 -2.25 0.77 -12.44
N SER A 79 -1.37 -0.04 -11.84
CA SER A 79 -0.23 -0.65 -12.53
C SER A 79 -0.65 -1.68 -13.60
N ALA A 80 -1.79 -2.35 -13.41
CA ALA A 80 -2.37 -3.29 -14.36
C ALA A 80 -3.22 -2.63 -15.45
N GLY A 81 -3.40 -1.30 -15.43
CA GLY A 81 -4.23 -0.55 -16.39
C GLY A 81 -5.74 -0.73 -16.20
N ILE A 82 -6.18 -1.31 -15.07
CA ILE A 82 -7.59 -1.57 -14.75
C ILE A 82 -8.26 -0.36 -14.09
N VAL A 83 -7.49 0.40 -13.31
CA VAL A 83 -7.96 1.57 -12.54
C VAL A 83 -7.21 2.81 -13.01
N PRO A 84 -7.86 4.00 -13.14
CA PRO A 84 -7.15 5.23 -13.47
C PRO A 84 -6.04 5.51 -12.45
N THR A 85 -4.84 5.84 -12.94
CA THR A 85 -3.60 6.10 -12.18
C THR A 85 -3.67 7.41 -11.39
N LYS A 86 -4.63 7.53 -10.48
CA LYS A 86 -4.70 8.68 -9.57
C LYS A 86 -3.80 8.41 -8.36
N GLY A 87 -2.67 9.12 -8.25
CA GLY A 87 -2.21 9.87 -7.07
C GLY A 87 -2.14 9.20 -5.69
N LEU A 88 -2.38 7.89 -5.57
CA LEU A 88 -2.47 7.19 -4.30
C LEU A 88 -1.13 6.54 -4.01
N THR A 89 -0.39 7.14 -3.09
CA THR A 89 0.90 6.62 -2.62
C THR A 89 0.74 5.22 -2.04
N MET A 90 1.62 4.31 -2.44
CA MET A 90 1.70 2.99 -1.83
C MET A 90 2.17 3.10 -0.36
N PRO A 91 1.47 2.49 0.60
CA PRO A 91 1.85 2.57 2.01
C PRO A 91 3.26 2.03 2.22
N LEU A 92 4.09 2.80 2.93
CA LEU A 92 5.48 2.50 3.32
C LEU A 92 6.53 2.43 2.20
N ILE A 93 6.12 2.46 0.92
CA ILE A 93 7.04 2.24 -0.22
C ILE A 93 7.14 3.50 -1.11
N SER A 94 6.08 4.31 -1.18
CA SER A 94 6.05 5.51 -2.03
C SER A 94 6.76 6.71 -1.40
N TYR A 95 7.39 7.55 -2.24
CA TYR A 95 8.10 8.79 -1.86
C TYR A 95 7.17 9.96 -1.42
N GLY A 96 5.96 9.67 -0.94
CA GLY A 96 5.11 10.67 -0.31
C GLY A 96 5.52 10.89 1.15
N GLY A 97 6.35 11.89 1.44
CA GLY A 97 6.91 12.10 2.79
C GLY A 97 5.87 12.20 3.91
N SER A 98 4.73 12.85 3.67
CA SER A 98 3.61 12.90 4.61
C SER A 98 2.91 11.55 4.78
N SER A 99 2.71 10.80 3.69
CA SER A 99 2.14 9.44 3.71
C SER A 99 3.03 8.46 4.48
N MET A 100 4.35 8.56 4.30
CA MET A 100 5.32 7.74 5.01
C MET A 100 5.29 7.98 6.52
N ILE A 101 5.22 9.24 6.97
CA ILE A 101 5.12 9.60 8.40
C ILE A 101 3.81 9.06 9.00
N VAL A 102 2.67 9.27 8.32
CA VAL A 102 1.37 8.81 8.80
C VAL A 102 1.32 7.29 8.90
N MET A 103 1.84 6.56 7.91
CA MET A 103 1.85 5.09 7.92
C MET A 103 2.85 4.48 8.90
N THR A 104 3.90 5.21 9.27
CA THR A 104 4.86 4.75 10.30
C THR A 104 4.32 4.99 11.72
N LEU A 105 3.50 6.04 11.90
CA LEU A 105 2.87 6.35 13.18
C LEU A 105 1.63 5.50 13.47
N ALA A 106 0.90 5.11 12.43
CA ALA A 106 -0.27 4.24 12.50
C ALA A 106 0.13 2.78 12.79
#